data_AF-A0A8I1LBL5-F1
#
_entry.id   AF-A0A8I1LBL5-F1
#
_cell.length_a   1.000
_cell.length_b   1.000
_cell.length_c   1.000
_cell.angle_alpha   90.00
_cell.angle_beta   90.00
_cell.angle_gamma   90.00
#
_symmetry.space_group_name_H-M   'P 1'
#
loop_
_entity.id
_entity.type
_entity.pdbx_description
1 polymer ?
#
loop_
_entity_poly.entity_id
_entity_poly.type
_entity_poly.pdbx_seq_one_letter_code
_entity_poly.pdbx_strand_id
1 'polypeptide(L)'
;MGRYERGISRPAADTLKRMADALGVSSDYLIEGTTADAAKAKFEDRELLLQFQEVEKLGRRGQASSQKLIDAFLTKKHIQELAR
;
A
#
# COMPACT_ATOMS: atom_id res chain seq x y z
N MET A 1 -10.20 20.67 11.47
CA MET A 1 -10.14 20.07 10.14
C MET A 1 -10.36 21.14 9.08
N GLY A 2 -9.52 21.23 8.04
CA GLY A 2 -9.55 22.25 6.98
C GLY A 2 -10.54 21.95 5.84
N ARG A 3 -10.72 22.89 4.90
CA ARG A 3 -11.69 22.76 3.79
C ARG A 3 -11.43 21.55 2.87
N TYR A 4 -10.16 21.18 2.69
CA TYR A 4 -9.73 20.05 1.87
C TYR A 4 -10.04 18.71 2.54
N GLU A 5 -9.75 18.61 3.83
CA GLU A 5 -10.04 17.43 4.66
C GLU A 5 -11.55 17.18 4.80
N ARG A 6 -12.36 18.24 4.76
CA ARG A 6 -13.82 18.16 4.77
C ARG A 6 -14.44 17.90 3.39
N GLY A 7 -13.63 17.77 2.33
CA GLY A 7 -14.11 17.54 0.97
C GLY A 7 -14.86 18.72 0.32
N ILE A 8 -14.83 19.91 0.92
CA ILE A 8 -15.57 21.10 0.46
C ILE A 8 -14.90 21.72 -0.78
N SER A 9 -13.60 21.47 -0.98
CA SER A 9 -12.86 21.94 -2.15
C SER A 9 -11.70 21.01 -2.45
N ARG A 10 -11.24 21.00 -3.70
CA ARG A 10 -10.01 20.32 -4.11
C ARG A 10 -8.84 21.32 -4.20
N PRO A 11 -7.64 20.98 -3.70
CA PRO A 11 -6.47 21.84 -3.84
C PRO A 11 -6.04 21.91 -5.32
N ALA A 12 -5.44 23.04 -5.71
CA ALA A 12 -4.76 23.15 -7.00
C ALA A 12 -3.47 22.31 -7.00
N ALA A 13 -2.96 21.96 -8.19
CA ALA A 13 -1.80 21.08 -8.33
C ALA A 13 -0.55 21.57 -7.55
N ASP A 14 -0.26 22.87 -7.56
CA ASP A 14 0.87 23.43 -6.80
C ASP A 14 0.68 23.31 -5.28
N THR A 15 -0.54 23.57 -4.81
CA THR A 15 -0.89 23.42 -3.38
C THR A 15 -0.79 21.96 -2.95
N LEU A 16 -1.29 21.03 -3.76
CA LEU A 16 -1.21 19.60 -3.51
C LEU A 16 0.25 19.12 -3.45
N LYS A 17 1.10 19.59 -4.38
CA LYS A 17 2.53 19.28 -4.38
C LYS A 17 3.22 19.76 -3.11
N ARG A 18 2.98 21.01 -2.70
CA ARG A 18 3.55 21.54 -1.44
C ARG A 18 3.10 20.76 -0.20
N MET A 19 1.86 20.27 -0.21
CA MET A 19 1.35 19.40 0.86
C MET A 19 2.07 18.05 0.85
N ALA A 20 2.25 17.44 -0.32
CA ALA A 20 2.98 16.18 -0.48
C ALA A 20 4.43 16.31 0.00
N ASP A 21 5.12 17.39 -0.39
CA ASP A 21 6.50 17.70 0.01
C ASP A 21 6.62 17.88 1.53
N ALA A 22 5.70 18.65 2.14
CA ALA A 22 5.69 18.89 3.59
C ALA A 22 5.40 17.63 4.42
N LEU A 23 4.62 16.70 3.87
CA LEU A 23 4.23 15.44 4.51
C LEU A 23 5.18 14.27 4.17
N GLY A 24 6.12 14.47 3.23
CA GLY A 24 7.06 13.42 2.80
C GLY A 24 6.39 12.27 2.02
N VAL A 25 5.31 12.55 1.30
CA VAL A 25 4.56 11.57 0.49
C VAL A 25 4.48 12.01 -0.98
N SER A 26 3.96 11.17 -1.88
CA SER A 26 3.71 11.58 -3.27
C SER A 26 2.39 12.35 -3.41
N SER A 27 2.28 13.21 -4.42
CA SER A 27 1.01 13.88 -4.73
C SER A 27 -0.10 12.89 -5.08
N ASP A 28 0.24 11.78 -5.75
CA ASP A 28 -0.71 10.72 -6.09
C ASP A 28 -1.31 10.07 -4.84
N TYR A 29 -0.50 9.86 -3.79
CA TYR A 29 -0.96 9.36 -2.50
C TYR A 29 -2.04 10.26 -1.87
N LEU A 30 -1.95 11.58 -2.05
CA LEU A 30 -2.94 12.53 -1.55
C LEU A 30 -4.20 12.61 -2.43
N ILE A 31 -4.10 12.27 -3.72
CA ILE A 31 -5.23 12.25 -4.66
C ILE A 31 -6.06 10.98 -4.49
N GLU A 32 -5.38 9.86 -4.31
CA GLU A 32 -5.99 8.53 -4.25
C GLU A 32 -6.84 8.33 -2.99
N GLY A 33 -6.64 9.18 -1.98
CA GLY A 33 -7.49 9.22 -0.80
C GLY A 33 -6.99 8.29 0.29
N THR A 34 -7.62 7.12 0.46
CA THR A 34 -7.32 6.23 1.59
C THR A 34 -6.02 5.45 1.38
N THR A 35 -5.42 4.96 2.47
CA THR A 35 -4.26 4.04 2.41
C THR A 35 -4.53 2.81 1.52
N ALA A 36 -5.78 2.37 1.41
CA ALA A 36 -6.18 1.28 0.53
C ALA A 36 -6.09 1.65 -0.96
N ASP A 37 -6.35 2.90 -1.32
CA ASP A 37 -6.30 3.38 -2.70
C ASP A 37 -4.85 3.70 -3.12
N ALA A 38 -4.05 4.23 -2.19
CA ALA A 38 -2.60 4.34 -2.34
C ALA A 38 -1.88 2.99 -2.52
N ALA A 39 -2.33 1.96 -1.81
CA ALA A 39 -1.83 0.60 -2.01
C ALA A 39 -2.19 0.08 -3.41
N LYS A 40 -3.43 0.30 -3.88
CA LYS A 40 -3.84 -0.11 -5.25
C LYS A 40 -3.03 0.55 -6.36
N ALA A 41 -2.52 1.76 -6.16
CA ALA A 41 -1.75 2.47 -7.17
C ALA A 41 -0.29 2.06 -7.27
N LYS A 42 0.31 1.58 -6.16
CA LYS A 42 1.69 1.10 -6.12
C LYS A 42 1.84 -0.39 -6.41
N PHE A 43 0.77 -1.16 -6.31
CA PHE A 43 0.77 -2.57 -6.65
C PHE A 43 0.51 -2.77 -8.14
N GLU A 44 1.51 -3.29 -8.86
CA GLU A 44 1.36 -3.69 -10.27
C GLU A 44 0.38 -4.87 -10.41
N ASP A 45 0.41 -5.80 -9.45
CA ASP A 45 -0.48 -6.95 -9.41
C ASP A 45 -1.67 -6.71 -8.47
N ARG A 46 -2.83 -6.42 -9.08
CA ARG A 46 -4.09 -6.19 -8.37
C ARG A 46 -4.66 -7.45 -7.73
N GLU A 47 -4.40 -8.63 -8.30
CA GLU A 47 -4.92 -9.89 -7.76
C GLU A 47 -4.22 -10.22 -6.46
N LEU A 48 -2.89 -10.06 -6.43
CA LEU A 48 -2.10 -10.25 -5.22
C LEU A 48 -2.55 -9.32 -4.09
N LEU A 49 -2.84 -8.04 -4.40
CA LEU A 49 -3.34 -7.09 -3.41
C LEU A 49 -4.69 -7.53 -2.82
N LEU A 50 -5.63 -7.99 -3.66
CA LEU A 50 -6.92 -8.50 -3.19
C LEU A 50 -6.75 -9.73 -2.29
N GLN A 51 -5.85 -10.64 -2.65
CA GLN A 51 -5.52 -11.80 -1.81
C GLN A 51 -4.96 -11.37 -0.45
N PHE A 52 -4.09 -10.36 -0.38
CA PHE A 52 -3.62 -9.80 0.89
C PHE A 52 -4.76 -9.22 1.73
N GLN A 53 -5.67 -8.46 1.12
CA GLN A 53 -6.82 -7.88 1.83
C GLN A 53 -7.76 -8.96 2.39
N GLU A 54 -7.94 -10.08 1.70
CA GLU A 54 -8.69 -11.23 2.23
C GLU A 54 -7.95 -11.92 3.38
N VAL A 55 -6.62 -12.04 3.30
CA VAL A 55 -5.80 -12.58 4.39
C VAL A 55 -5.90 -11.73 5.66
N GLU A 56 -5.94 -10.40 5.55
CA GLU A 56 -6.12 -9.49 6.69
C GLU A 56 -7.45 -9.71 7.42
N LYS A 57 -8.49 -10.17 6.73
CA LYS A 57 -9.80 -10.48 7.34
C LYS A 57 -9.79 -11.83 8.09
N LEU A 58 -8.76 -12.66 7.89
CA LEU A 58 -8.63 -13.92 8.61
C LEU A 58 -8.27 -13.69 10.08
N GLY A 59 -8.64 -14.63 10.95
CA GLY A 59 -8.17 -14.62 12.34
C GLY A 59 -6.65 -14.81 12.45
N ARG A 60 -6.08 -14.48 13.62
CA ARG A 60 -4.62 -14.52 13.88
C ARG A 60 -3.90 -15.78 13.40
N ARG A 61 -4.51 -16.95 13.54
CA ARG A 61 -3.94 -18.22 13.06
C ARG A 61 -3.82 -18.28 11.53
N GLY A 62 -4.83 -17.77 10.80
CA GLY A 62 -4.81 -17.74 9.33
C GLY A 62 -3.76 -16.79 8.80
N GLN A 63 -3.72 -15.56 9.33
CA GLN A 63 -2.71 -14.56 8.98
C GLN A 63 -1.28 -15.08 9.21
N ALA A 64 -1.02 -15.69 10.36
CA ALA A 64 0.31 -16.24 10.69
C ALA A 64 0.74 -17.37 9.73
N SER A 65 -0.19 -18.20 9.27
CA SER A 65 0.10 -19.25 8.29
C SER A 65 0.43 -18.66 6.92
N SER A 66 -0.34 -17.68 6.44
CA SER A 66 -0.07 -17.01 5.16
C SER A 66 1.28 -16.29 5.16
N GLN A 67 1.63 -15.59 6.24
CA GLN A 67 2.93 -14.92 6.38
C GLN A 67 4.08 -15.93 6.30
N LYS A 68 3.99 -17.06 7.01
CA LYS A 68 5.01 -18.11 6.97
C LYS A 68 5.20 -18.70 5.58
N LEU A 69 4.12 -18.88 4.82
CA LEU A 69 4.20 -19.39 3.45
C LEU A 69 4.93 -18.41 2.52
N ILE A 70 4.61 -17.11 2.62
CA ILE A 70 5.28 -16.05 1.87
C ILE A 70 6.76 -16.00 2.24
N ASP A 71 7.09 -15.98 3.53
CA ASP A 71 8.46 -15.96 4.03
C ASP A 71 9.27 -17.17 3.54
N ALA A 72 8.69 -18.37 3.58
CA ALA A 72 9.33 -19.58 3.11
C ALA A 72 9.62 -19.53 1.61
N PHE A 73 8.69 -18.99 0.80
CA PHE A 73 8.87 -18.83 -0.64
C PHE A 73 10.00 -17.84 -0.96
N LEU A 74 10.01 -16.69 -0.29
CA LEU A 74 11.06 -15.67 -0.46
C LEU A 74 12.43 -16.20 -0.03
N THR A 75 12.49 -16.90 1.11
CA THR A 75 13.72 -17.51 1.62
C THR A 75 14.27 -18.54 0.62
N LYS A 76 13.40 -19.41 0.07
CA LYS A 76 13.80 -20.39 -0.95
C LYS A 76 14.40 -19.70 -2.17
N LYS A 77 13.79 -18.61 -2.66
CA LYS A 77 14.30 -17.83 -3.80
C LYS A 77 15.68 -17.24 -3.50
N HIS A 78 15.86 -16.62 -2.34
CA HIS A 78 17.16 -16.05 -1.94
C HIS A 78 18.26 -17.11 -1.85
N ILE A 79 17.97 -18.28 -1.28
CA ILE A 79 18.94 -19.39 -1.21
C ILE A 79 19.32 -19.85 -2.63
N GLN A 80 18.36 -19.94 -3.55
CA GLN A 80 18.63 -20.31 -4.94
C GLN A 80 19.48 -19.27 -5.68
N GLU A 81 19.31 -17.98 -5.37
CA GLU A 81 20.11 -16.90 -5.92
C GLU A 81 21.55 -16.92 -5.38
N LEU A 82 21.74 -17.25 -4.11
CA LEU A 82 23.07 -17.37 -3.48
C LEU A 82 23.85 -18.62 -3.91
N ALA A 83 23.15 -19.66 -4.35
CA ALA A 83 23.75 -20.89 -4.87
C ALA A 83 24.14 -20.80 -6.37
N ARG A 84 23.89 -19.65 -7.02
CA ARG A 84 24.35 -19.34 -8.37
C ARG A 84 25.68 -18.60 -8.33
#